data_AF-A0AAV4PN34-F1
#
_entry.id   AF-A0AAV4PN34-F1
#
_cell.length_a   1.000
_cell.length_b   1.000
_cell.length_c   1.000
_cell.angle_alpha   90.00
_cell.angle_beta   90.00
_cell.angle_gamma   90.00
#
_symmetry.space_group_name_H-M   'P 1'
#
loop_
_entity.id
_entity.type
_entity.pdbx_description
1 polymer ?
#
loop_
_entity_poly.entity_id
_entity_poly.type
_entity_poly.pdbx_seq_one_letter_code
_entity_poly.pdbx_strand_id
1 'polypeptide(L)'
;MTVAPEPRLPPIMVRFTDGLKEHVAAISNQHKEDVRVKLAGEQLKIFPDNSDVHRAVTRYLTEKQLEFFVITPKNQRPLKAVLKGLPVSYSTAEIEEGLSELGLKLDQVRQLSNLKTKAPFPVWQLTYRKAPENINIFQ
;
A
#
# COMPACT_ATOMS: atom_id res chain seq x y z
N MET A 1 3.29 -33.48 3.40
CA MET A 1 3.27 -32.37 2.42
C MET A 1 2.66 -31.17 3.12
N THR A 2 3.46 -30.19 3.52
CA THR A 2 2.98 -29.02 4.27
C THR A 2 2.48 -28.00 3.26
N VAL A 3 1.16 -27.92 3.04
CA VAL A 3 0.55 -26.91 2.17
C VAL A 3 0.80 -25.55 2.82
N ALA A 4 1.50 -24.66 2.10
CA ALA A 4 1.71 -23.29 2.57
C ALA A 4 0.33 -22.63 2.79
N PRO A 5 0.10 -21.95 3.92
CA PRO A 5 -1.18 -21.30 4.17
C PRO A 5 -1.44 -20.26 3.07
N GLU A 6 -2.63 -20.30 2.47
CA GLU A 6 -3.01 -19.35 1.43
C GLU A 6 -2.86 -17.91 1.95
N PRO A 7 -2.38 -16.97 1.11
CA PRO A 7 -2.26 -15.59 1.50
C PRO A 7 -3.62 -15.05 1.90
N ARG A 8 -3.80 -14.70 3.18
CA ARG A 8 -5.04 -14.12 3.67
C ARG A 8 -5.40 -12.88 2.85
N LEU A 9 -6.65 -12.81 2.40
CA LEU A 9 -7.16 -11.65 1.67
C LEU A 9 -6.97 -10.38 2.51
N PRO A 10 -6.49 -9.28 1.90
CA PRO A 10 -6.33 -8.03 2.62
C PRO A 10 -7.71 -7.51 3.05
N PRO A 11 -7.82 -6.89 4.24
CA PRO A 11 -9.04 -6.22 4.64
C PRO A 11 -9.28 -4.98 3.77
N ILE A 12 -10.56 -4.71 3.52
CA ILE A 12 -11.03 -3.48 2.88
C ILE A 12 -11.34 -2.49 3.99
N MET A 13 -10.70 -1.33 3.98
CA MET A 13 -10.92 -0.28 4.97
C MET A 13 -11.73 0.84 4.36
N VAL A 14 -12.88 1.14 4.96
CA VAL A 14 -13.80 2.19 4.52
C VAL A 14 -13.76 3.33 5.52
N ARG A 15 -13.63 4.58 5.04
CA ARG A 15 -13.68 5.77 5.90
C ARG A 15 -15.14 6.04 6.31
N PHE A 16 -15.35 6.57 7.52
CA PHE A 16 -16.69 7.02 7.91
C PHE A 16 -17.19 8.15 7.03
N THR A 17 -18.36 7.94 6.44
CA THR A 17 -19.14 8.93 5.69
C THR A 17 -20.60 8.85 6.12
N ASP A 18 -21.37 9.90 5.86
CA ASP A 18 -22.82 9.88 6.07
C ASP A 18 -23.44 8.72 5.27
N GLY A 19 -24.38 7.99 5.86
CA GLY A 19 -25.01 6.82 5.24
C GLY A 19 -24.17 5.53 5.25
N LEU A 20 -22.93 5.51 5.79
CA LEU A 20 -22.10 4.29 5.79
C LEU A 20 -22.79 3.09 6.47
N LYS A 21 -23.58 3.33 7.53
CA LYS A 21 -24.30 2.27 8.23
C LYS A 21 -25.23 1.49 7.30
N GLU A 22 -25.89 2.17 6.36
CA GLU A 22 -26.80 1.55 5.40
C GLU A 22 -26.04 0.72 4.37
N HIS A 23 -24.90 1.24 3.88
CA HIS A 23 -24.02 0.52 2.96
C HIS A 23 -23.43 -0.74 3.60
N VAL A 24 -23.01 -0.65 4.86
CA VAL A 24 -22.49 -1.81 5.61
C VAL A 24 -23.59 -2.84 5.85
N ALA A 25 -24.80 -2.39 6.18
CA ALA A 25 -25.95 -3.28 6.32
C ALA A 25 -26.29 -3.97 4.99
N ALA A 26 -26.21 -3.26 3.86
CA ALA A 26 -26.42 -3.83 2.53
C ALA A 26 -25.36 -4.89 2.18
N ILE A 27 -24.08 -4.60 2.40
CA ILE A 27 -22.97 -5.54 2.18
C ILE A 27 -23.14 -6.78 3.05
N SER A 28 -23.40 -6.58 4.35
CA SER A 28 -23.62 -7.69 5.28
C SER A 28 -24.85 -8.50 4.90
N ASN A 29 -25.95 -7.89 4.45
CA ASN A 29 -27.14 -8.62 4.05
C ASN A 29 -26.94 -9.44 2.76
N GLN A 30 -26.14 -8.93 1.83
CA GLN A 30 -25.85 -9.60 0.56
C GLN A 30 -24.84 -10.75 0.71
N HIS A 31 -23.97 -10.68 1.72
CA HIS A 31 -22.84 -11.62 1.90
C HIS A 31 -22.70 -12.11 3.36
N LYS A 32 -23.84 -12.38 4.03
CA LYS A 32 -23.94 -12.60 5.50
C LYS A 32 -22.91 -13.54 6.11
N GLU A 33 -22.53 -14.61 5.41
CA GLU A 33 -21.62 -15.64 5.95
C GLU A 33 -20.17 -15.48 5.47
N ASP A 34 -19.92 -14.64 4.47
CA ASP A 34 -18.61 -14.48 3.83
C ASP A 34 -17.88 -13.17 4.21
N VAL A 35 -18.48 -12.37 5.08
CA VAL A 35 -17.98 -11.04 5.43
C VAL A 35 -18.02 -10.82 6.94
N ARG A 36 -16.85 -10.53 7.52
CA ARG A 36 -16.73 -10.06 8.90
C ARG A 36 -16.39 -8.58 8.94
N VAL A 37 -17.10 -7.81 9.76
CA VAL A 37 -16.91 -6.35 9.87
C VAL A 37 -16.41 -6.01 11.26
N LYS A 38 -15.39 -5.15 11.35
CA LYS A 38 -14.81 -4.67 12.61
C LYS A 38 -14.57 -3.17 12.58
N LEU A 39 -14.92 -2.49 13.66
CA LEU A 39 -14.57 -1.09 13.88
C LEU A 39 -13.06 -0.95 14.19
N ALA A 40 -12.38 -0.01 13.54
CA ALA A 40 -10.96 0.27 13.75
C ALA A 40 -10.68 1.78 13.71
N GLY A 41 -10.83 2.44 14.86
CA GLY A 41 -10.65 3.90 14.96
C GLY A 41 -11.72 4.64 14.16
N GLU A 42 -11.29 5.57 13.29
CA GLU A 42 -12.15 6.33 12.36
C GLU A 42 -12.45 5.59 11.05
N GLN A 43 -12.27 4.27 11.03
CA GLN A 43 -12.49 3.45 9.85
C GLN A 43 -13.19 2.15 10.20
N LEU A 44 -13.88 1.60 9.20
CA LEU A 44 -14.48 0.29 9.26
C LEU A 44 -13.64 -0.71 8.45
N LYS A 45 -13.29 -1.84 9.05
CA LYS A 45 -12.55 -2.93 8.39
C LYS A 45 -13.52 -4.03 8.00
N ILE A 46 -13.60 -4.32 6.72
CA ILE A 46 -14.35 -5.42 6.13
C ILE A 46 -13.35 -6.53 5.79
N PHE A 47 -13.62 -7.74 6.27
CA PHE A 47 -12.82 -8.94 6.05
C PHE A 47 -13.64 -9.92 5.21
N PRO A 48 -13.45 -9.94 3.88
CA PRO A 48 -14.02 -10.96 3.02
C PRO A 48 -13.30 -12.30 3.23
N ASP A 49 -14.07 -13.39 3.28
CA ASP A 49 -13.51 -14.73 3.42
C ASP A 49 -13.12 -15.36 2.07
N ASN A 50 -13.63 -14.84 0.94
CA ASN A 50 -13.28 -15.29 -0.42
C ASN A 50 -13.01 -14.13 -1.41
N SER A 51 -12.31 -14.43 -2.51
CA SER A 51 -11.83 -13.42 -3.48
C SER A 51 -12.96 -12.79 -4.30
N ASP A 52 -14.03 -13.53 -4.58
CA ASP A 52 -15.17 -13.03 -5.33
C ASP A 52 -15.97 -12.02 -4.54
N VAL A 53 -16.19 -12.28 -3.24
CA VAL A 53 -16.80 -11.34 -2.31
C VAL A 53 -15.89 -10.12 -2.12
N HIS A 54 -14.57 -10.30 -2.02
CA HIS A 54 -13.65 -9.17 -1.99
C HIS A 54 -13.82 -8.26 -3.23
N ARG A 55 -13.89 -8.84 -4.43
CA ARG A 55 -14.12 -8.09 -5.68
C ARG A 55 -15.50 -7.44 -5.71
N ALA A 56 -16.54 -8.15 -5.27
CA ALA A 56 -17.91 -7.64 -5.24
C ALA A 56 -18.05 -6.44 -4.29
N VAL A 57 -17.50 -6.53 -3.08
CA VAL A 57 -17.48 -5.44 -2.10
C VAL A 57 -16.69 -4.25 -2.64
N THR A 58 -15.50 -4.48 -3.19
CA THR A 58 -14.68 -3.41 -3.79
C THR A 58 -15.46 -2.68 -4.88
N ARG A 59 -16.08 -3.42 -5.80
CA ARG A 59 -16.89 -2.85 -6.90
C ARG A 59 -18.08 -2.05 -6.36
N TYR A 60 -18.82 -2.58 -5.40
CA TYR A 60 -19.94 -1.88 -4.76
C TYR A 60 -19.50 -0.54 -4.15
N LEU A 61 -18.39 -0.54 -3.41
CA LEU A 61 -17.85 0.68 -2.80
C LEU A 61 -17.42 1.70 -3.86
N THR A 62 -16.83 1.25 -4.98
CA THR A 62 -16.49 2.11 -6.13
C THR A 62 -17.74 2.69 -6.79
N GLU A 63 -18.75 1.88 -7.06
CA GLU A 63 -20.02 2.31 -7.68
C GLU A 63 -20.78 3.33 -6.81
N LYS A 64 -20.70 3.19 -5.49
CA LYS A 64 -21.28 4.13 -4.52
C LYS A 64 -20.38 5.32 -4.21
N GLN A 65 -19.22 5.44 -4.88
CA GLN A 65 -18.25 6.53 -4.69
C GLN A 65 -17.82 6.70 -3.23
N LEU A 66 -17.76 5.59 -2.48
CA LEU A 66 -17.31 5.60 -1.10
C LEU A 66 -15.79 5.62 -1.04
N GLU A 67 -15.23 6.34 -0.07
CA GLU A 67 -13.80 6.39 0.12
C GLU A 67 -13.32 5.14 0.89
N PHE A 68 -12.60 4.27 0.20
CA PHE A 68 -12.02 3.06 0.77
C PHE A 68 -10.60 2.81 0.29
N PHE A 69 -9.86 1.98 1.02
CA PHE A 69 -8.54 1.52 0.64
C PHE A 69 -8.34 0.04 0.97
N VAL A 70 -7.60 -0.65 0.11
CA VAL A 70 -7.19 -2.04 0.28
C VAL A 70 -5.68 -2.06 0.44
N ILE A 71 -5.19 -2.68 1.53
CA ILE A 71 -3.75 -2.78 1.74
C ILE A 71 -3.15 -3.72 0.71
N THR A 72 -2.15 -3.22 -0.02
CA THR A 72 -1.37 -4.04 -0.95
C THR A 72 -0.71 -5.22 -0.21
N PRO A 73 -0.92 -6.46 -0.68
CA PRO A 73 -0.28 -7.66 -0.16
C PRO A 73 1.25 -7.52 -0.06
N LYS A 74 1.88 -8.13 0.95
CA LYS A 74 3.34 -8.01 1.18
C LYS A 74 4.19 -8.42 -0.03
N ASN A 75 3.73 -9.38 -0.82
CA ASN A 75 4.43 -9.83 -2.02
C ASN A 75 4.45 -8.77 -3.12
N GLN A 76 3.44 -7.90 -3.19
CA GLN A 76 3.28 -6.84 -4.20
C GLN A 76 3.81 -5.48 -3.74
N ARG A 77 4.17 -5.30 -2.46
CA ARG A 77 4.71 -4.03 -1.98
C ARG A 77 6.05 -3.72 -2.66
N PRO A 78 6.26 -2.47 -3.11
CA PRO A 78 7.55 -2.06 -3.65
C PRO A 78 8.61 -2.11 -2.55
N LEU A 79 9.85 -2.33 -2.97
CA LEU A 79 11.00 -2.39 -2.09
C LEU A 79 11.51 -0.96 -1.85
N LYS A 80 11.79 -0.59 -0.60
CA LYS A 80 12.20 0.78 -0.26
C LYS A 80 13.53 0.77 0.49
N ALA A 81 14.50 1.54 -0.02
CA ALA A 81 15.76 1.81 0.66
C ALA A 81 15.86 3.30 1.02
N VAL A 82 16.75 3.60 1.95
CA VAL A 82 17.04 4.97 2.37
C VAL A 82 18.53 5.23 2.19
N LEU A 83 18.85 6.22 1.36
CA LEU A 83 20.21 6.69 1.14
C LEU A 83 20.45 7.93 2.02
N LYS A 84 21.44 7.83 2.91
CA LYS A 84 21.83 8.91 3.84
C LYS A 84 23.23 9.43 3.48
N GLY A 85 23.51 10.67 3.86
CA GLY A 85 24.85 11.25 3.71
C GLY A 85 25.10 11.97 2.38
N LEU A 86 24.15 11.92 1.44
CA LEU A 86 24.18 12.81 0.27
C LEU A 86 23.74 14.23 0.65
N PRO A 87 24.43 15.26 0.14
CA PRO A 87 24.01 16.65 0.30
C PRO A 87 22.59 16.89 -0.23
N VAL A 88 21.90 17.86 0.38
CA VAL A 88 20.55 18.24 -0.05
C VAL A 88 20.50 18.88 -1.44
N SER A 89 21.64 19.33 -1.97
CA SER A 89 21.78 19.99 -3.26
C SER A 89 21.74 19.03 -4.45
N TYR A 90 21.90 17.73 -4.23
CA TYR A 90 21.75 16.73 -5.29
C TYR A 90 20.33 16.77 -5.83
N SER A 91 20.19 16.56 -7.13
CA SER A 91 18.91 16.38 -7.80
C SER A 91 18.49 14.92 -7.79
N THR A 92 17.18 14.66 -7.97
CA THR A 92 16.68 13.30 -8.17
C THR A 92 17.29 12.65 -9.41
N ALA A 93 17.51 13.42 -10.48
CA ALA A 93 18.06 12.94 -11.74
C ALA A 93 19.50 12.43 -11.60
N GLU A 94 20.38 13.17 -10.91
CA GLU A 94 21.77 12.74 -10.67
C GLU A 94 21.82 11.42 -9.86
N ILE A 95 20.90 11.26 -8.90
CA ILE A 95 20.80 10.03 -8.12
C ILE A 95 20.25 8.87 -8.95
N GLU A 96 19.24 9.12 -9.78
CA GLU A 96 18.66 8.13 -10.69
C GLU A 96 19.68 7.65 -11.73
N GLU A 97 20.47 8.57 -12.30
CA GLU A 97 21.54 8.26 -13.25
C GLU A 97 22.64 7.41 -12.60
N GLY A 98 23.19 7.86 -11.46
CA GLY A 98 24.26 7.11 -10.79
C GLY A 98 23.83 5.72 -10.30
N LEU A 99 22.56 5.53 -9.91
CA LEU A 99 22.04 4.21 -9.56
C LEU A 99 21.74 3.35 -10.79
N SER A 100 21.34 3.97 -11.90
CA SER A 100 21.13 3.26 -13.18
C SER A 100 22.45 2.73 -13.75
N GLU A 101 23.55 3.48 -13.62
CA GLU A 101 24.91 3.04 -13.98
C GLU A 101 25.36 1.81 -13.19
N LEU A 102 24.90 1.67 -11.94
CA LEU A 102 25.14 0.49 -11.10
C LEU A 102 24.21 -0.69 -11.44
N GLY A 103 23.37 -0.56 -12.47
CA GLY A 103 22.41 -1.59 -12.89
C GLY A 103 21.14 -1.65 -12.04
N LEU A 104 20.91 -0.68 -11.15
CA LEU A 104 19.73 -0.66 -10.29
C LEU A 104 18.59 0.09 -10.96
N LYS A 105 17.47 -0.60 -11.22
CA LYS A 105 16.27 0.01 -11.80
C LYS A 105 15.34 0.48 -10.70
N LEU A 106 15.20 1.81 -10.61
CA LEU A 106 14.33 2.50 -9.65
C LEU A 106 12.96 2.76 -10.27
N ASP A 107 11.93 2.70 -9.43
CA ASP A 107 10.60 3.22 -9.76
C ASP A 107 10.49 4.71 -9.37
N GLN A 108 11.13 5.11 -8.26
CA GLN A 108 11.02 6.48 -7.76
C GLN A 108 12.17 6.86 -6.81
N VAL A 109 12.73 8.06 -7.00
CA VAL A 109 13.61 8.73 -6.03
C VAL A 109 12.88 9.93 -5.40
N ARG A 110 13.00 10.09 -4.09
CA ARG A 110 12.41 11.22 -3.37
C ARG A 110 13.30 11.73 -2.26
N GLN A 111 13.57 13.03 -2.24
CA GLN A 111 14.18 13.68 -1.08
C GLN A 111 13.16 13.77 0.06
N LEU A 112 13.56 13.34 1.25
CA LEU A 112 12.75 13.53 2.44
C LEU A 112 12.88 14.98 2.92
N SER A 113 11.82 15.45 3.58
CA SER A 113 11.83 16.76 4.23
C SER A 113 11.66 16.60 5.73
N ASN A 114 12.18 17.56 6.47
CA ASN A 114 11.95 17.65 7.90
C ASN A 114 10.44 17.84 8.16
N LEU A 115 9.86 17.01 9.03
CA LEU A 115 8.43 17.04 9.29
C LEU A 115 7.94 18.39 9.85
N LYS A 116 8.76 19.05 10.67
CA LYS A 116 8.44 20.32 11.34
C LYS A 116 8.71 21.51 10.43
N THR A 117 9.93 21.63 9.90
CA THR A 117 10.34 22.82 9.13
C THR A 117 10.00 22.74 7.65
N LYS A 118 9.59 21.56 7.15
CA LYS A 118 9.38 21.25 5.72
C LYS A 118 10.60 21.43 4.82
N ALA A 119 11.76 21.76 5.39
CA ALA A 119 13.00 21.93 4.66
C ALA A 119 13.54 20.58 4.15
N PRO A 120 14.26 20.56 3.01
CA PRO A 120 14.97 19.39 2.52
C PRO A 120 15.88 18.77 3.58
N PHE A 121 15.88 17.44 3.69
CA PHE A 121 16.70 16.68 4.60
C PHE A 121 17.67 15.80 3.79
N PRO A 122 18.93 15.61 4.20
CA PRO A 122 19.95 14.84 3.45
C PRO A 122 19.71 13.32 3.55
N VAL A 123 18.48 12.92 3.25
CA VAL A 123 17.98 11.56 3.27
C VAL A 123 17.07 11.39 2.07
N TRP A 124 17.39 10.40 1.26
CA TRP A 124 16.70 10.10 0.02
C TRP A 124 16.01 8.74 0.14
N GLN A 125 14.72 8.69 -0.17
CA GLN A 125 13.98 7.44 -0.27
C GLN A 125 14.05 6.94 -1.71
N LEU A 126 14.55 5.71 -1.86
CA LEU A 126 14.65 4.99 -3.12
C LEU A 126 13.56 3.93 -3.12
N THR A 127 12.73 3.91 -4.16
CA THR A 127 11.67 2.92 -4.35
C THR A 127 12.01 2.09 -5.55
N TYR A 128 12.05 0.77 -5.38
CA TYR A 128 12.40 -0.20 -6.41
C TYR A 128 11.21 -1.08 -6.74
N ARG A 129 11.09 -1.41 -8.02
CA ARG A 129 10.26 -2.53 -8.43
C ARG A 129 10.85 -3.81 -7.85
N LYS A 130 9.98 -4.71 -7.41
CA LYS A 130 10.37 -6.02 -6.94
C LYS A 130 10.81 -6.88 -8.13
N ALA A 131 12.10 -6.88 -8.42
CA ALA A 131 12.76 -7.68 -9.45
C ALA A 131 13.94 -8.43 -8.82
N PRO A 132 14.34 -9.61 -9.34
CA PRO A 132 15.46 -10.38 -8.78
C PRO A 132 16.75 -9.55 -8.64
N GLU A 133 17.00 -8.66 -9.60
CA GLU A 133 18.12 -7.72 -9.66
C GLU A 133 18.20 -6.78 -8.43
N ASN A 134 17.04 -6.41 -7.85
CA ASN A 134 16.95 -5.44 -6.76
C ASN A 134 16.90 -6.08 -5.36
N ILE A 135 16.83 -7.41 -5.24
CA ILE A 135 16.66 -8.10 -3.93
C ILE A 135 17.95 -8.07 -3.11
N ASN A 136 19.11 -8.01 -3.76
CA ASN A 136 20.42 -8.09 -3.10
C ASN A 136 20.91 -6.76 -2.48
N ILE A 137 20.17 -5.66 -2.61
CA ILE A 137 20.60 -4.35 -2.12
C ILE A 137 20.55 -4.18 -0.59
N PHE A 138 20.07 -5.19 0.15
CA PHE A 138 19.92 -5.17 1.61
C PHE A 138 20.75 -6.25 2.34
N GLN A 139 21.69 -6.91 1.65
CA GLN A 139 22.59 -7.89 2.28
C GLN A 139 23.73 -7.21 3.05
#